data_AF-A0A6J6C0N5-F1
#
_entry.id   AF-A0A6J6C0N5-F1
#
_cell.length_a   1.000
_cell.length_b   1.000
_cell.length_c   1.000
_cell.angle_alpha   90.00
_cell.angle_beta   90.00
_cell.angle_gamma   90.00
#
_symmetry.space_group_name_H-M   'P 1'
#
loop_
_entity.id
_entity.type
_entity.pdbx_description
1 polymer ?
#
loop_
_entity_poly.entity_id
_entity_poly.type
_entity_poly.pdbx_seq_one_letter_code
_entity_poly.pdbx_strand_id
1 'polypeptide(L)'
;MRPIIQGLRSEIKHKIDFSLVPLGIIIIEYSVFTTQLSKDQYSSLRNLILLRVLHTLIMITFAAILSQIFIRLKRTELNYRTLAITGTLVIGLGDFIHRFMGPALGVELVSADRRVGIILLQGCFWFPAFIIIGSKRTEIFHHFKEYEKRLIIATRARSRKSEEFVSVQMGLQDRIRQELAASCKALNDSISQARNKSGNLAGENQAIQPHLLGDELRKLSMKLETFGSEQKGTTILGQNVRSVNLLIKQFRILYATTARSTPLSRSAYALVLLALITPPIINYSSLPEALIAYPIMIVVIYIAAHIISKALASNSPHALRNSSILIYLTGFLPMISNLLGQAINPDPNTSYPIYITGLTLPISYYIFVKVLQVLHPHALELIRNDELKASEALQEAVTKVVSDEFSHALSHRWAIFIHGKILTRLAATALKLETASQAGDSQSFNTAVDSLLNLLKNPDAEFEQKITVLETEVNSRLDPWLGLLDVDLHIDQELKSVRNERVRELGEVIEEIISNSMRHGKAQKVNLRVMKSGDKDIQIIATDDAAIAPPEFQGRYGLGTRIFNLASDGRWSITRVESGTEFKLTMAIEQ
;
A
#
# COMPACT_ATOMS: atom_id res chain seq x y z
N MET A 1 -40.48 6.46 10.28
CA MET A 1 -39.71 6.64 9.03
C MET A 1 -38.40 5.89 9.13
N ARG A 2 -38.09 4.95 8.23
CA ARG A 2 -36.73 4.41 8.13
C ARG A 2 -35.81 5.59 7.75
N PRO A 3 -34.66 5.79 8.42
CA PRO A 3 -33.77 6.89 8.12
C PRO A 3 -33.35 6.81 6.65
N ILE A 4 -33.43 7.96 5.99
CA ILE A 4 -33.26 8.14 4.56
C ILE A 4 -31.88 7.65 4.06
N ILE A 5 -30.88 7.73 4.93
CA ILE A 5 -29.59 7.02 4.86
C ILE A 5 -29.35 6.49 6.27
N GLN A 6 -29.28 5.17 6.47
CA GLN A 6 -29.12 4.56 7.81
C GLN A 6 -27.92 5.11 8.59
N GLY A 7 -26.89 5.61 7.89
CA GLY A 7 -25.70 6.22 8.46
C GLY A 7 -25.70 7.74 8.70
N LEU A 8 -26.82 8.48 8.56
CA LEU A 8 -26.85 9.94 8.79
C LEU A 8 -27.70 10.35 10.01
N ARG A 9 -27.88 9.46 10.99
CA ARG A 9 -28.59 9.84 12.23
C ARG A 9 -27.78 10.87 13.01
N SER A 10 -28.45 11.88 13.56
CA SER A 10 -27.85 12.93 14.40
C SER A 10 -27.15 12.40 15.65
N GLU A 11 -27.38 11.15 16.03
CA GLU A 11 -26.79 10.49 17.20
C GLU A 11 -25.52 9.70 16.87
N ILE A 12 -25.31 9.33 15.60
CA ILE A 12 -24.14 8.56 15.19
C ILE A 12 -22.94 9.50 15.11
N LYS A 13 -21.85 9.10 15.76
CA LYS A 13 -20.56 9.76 15.65
C LYS A 13 -19.82 9.27 14.42
N HIS A 14 -19.31 10.20 13.63
CA HIS A 14 -18.51 9.95 12.45
C HIS A 14 -17.09 10.40 12.73
N LYS A 15 -16.12 9.54 12.40
CA LYS A 15 -14.71 9.93 12.37
C LYS A 15 -14.55 11.13 11.43
N ILE A 16 -13.78 12.12 11.87
CA ILE A 16 -13.54 13.32 11.07
C ILE A 16 -12.32 13.09 10.20
N ASP A 17 -12.47 13.41 8.92
CA ASP A 17 -11.34 13.49 8.00
C ASP A 17 -11.46 14.74 7.13
N PHE A 18 -10.56 15.69 7.36
CA PHE A 18 -10.49 16.94 6.62
C PHE A 18 -9.70 16.82 5.31
N SER A 19 -9.13 15.66 4.97
CA SER A 19 -8.25 15.50 3.81
C SER A 19 -8.91 15.83 2.47
N LEU A 20 -10.23 15.64 2.36
CA LEU A 20 -11.00 15.98 1.16
C LEU A 20 -11.59 17.40 1.19
N VAL A 21 -11.50 18.12 2.31
CA VAL A 21 -12.12 19.45 2.44
C VAL A 21 -11.50 20.48 1.48
N PRO A 22 -10.16 20.56 1.30
CA PRO A 22 -9.57 21.46 0.30
C PRO A 22 -10.06 21.17 -1.12
N LEU A 23 -10.20 19.89 -1.48
CA LEU A 23 -10.73 19.47 -2.78
C LEU A 23 -12.21 19.88 -2.92
N GLY A 24 -13.01 19.69 -1.87
CA GLY A 24 -14.40 20.14 -1.82
C GLY A 24 -14.52 21.65 -2.02
N ILE A 25 -13.67 22.44 -1.38
CA ILE A 25 -13.61 23.91 -1.55
C ILE A 25 -13.30 24.25 -3.01
N ILE A 26 -12.27 23.66 -3.60
CA ILE A 26 -11.90 23.91 -5.01
C ILE A 26 -13.07 23.59 -5.96
N ILE A 27 -13.76 22.46 -5.75
CA ILE A 27 -14.91 22.06 -6.58
C ILE A 27 -16.07 23.06 -6.43
N ILE A 28 -16.37 23.47 -5.19
CA ILE A 28 -17.42 24.46 -4.92
C ILE A 28 -17.07 25.80 -5.57
N GLU A 29 -15.85 26.31 -5.38
CA GLU A 29 -15.40 27.58 -5.95
C GLU A 29 -15.41 27.57 -7.47
N TYR A 30 -15.00 26.45 -8.08
CA TYR A 30 -15.11 26.26 -9.53
C TYR A 30 -16.58 26.30 -9.98
N SER A 31 -17.48 25.62 -9.27
CA SER A 31 -18.91 25.64 -9.58
C SER A 31 -19.53 27.03 -9.46
N VAL A 32 -19.09 27.85 -8.49
CA VAL A 32 -19.59 29.22 -8.36
C VAL A 32 -18.99 30.12 -9.44
N PHE A 33 -17.71 29.95 -9.76
CA PHE A 33 -17.06 30.66 -10.86
C PHE A 33 -17.78 30.42 -12.20
N THR A 34 -18.08 29.17 -12.54
CA THR A 34 -18.79 28.84 -13.79
C THR A 34 -20.20 29.43 -13.82
N THR A 35 -20.89 29.42 -12.69
CA THR A 35 -22.21 30.07 -12.54
C THR A 35 -22.14 31.57 -12.82
N GLN A 36 -21.20 32.28 -12.18
CA GLN A 36 -21.04 33.73 -12.37
C GLN A 36 -20.58 34.10 -13.76
N LEU A 37 -19.67 33.30 -14.33
CA LEU A 37 -19.21 33.45 -15.71
C LEU A 37 -20.39 33.34 -16.68
N SER A 38 -21.30 32.40 -16.46
CA SER A 38 -22.45 32.18 -17.35
C SER A 38 -23.55 33.23 -17.26
N LYS A 39 -23.57 34.04 -16.20
CA LYS A 39 -24.59 35.06 -15.96
C LYS A 39 -24.08 36.48 -16.18
N ASP A 40 -22.85 36.64 -16.65
CA ASP A 40 -22.18 37.93 -16.84
C ASP A 40 -22.24 38.86 -15.60
N GLN A 41 -22.21 38.27 -14.40
CA GLN A 41 -22.29 38.96 -13.11
C GLN A 41 -20.96 39.60 -12.68
N TYR A 42 -20.21 40.19 -13.61
CA TYR A 42 -18.87 40.71 -13.36
C TYR A 42 -18.50 41.84 -14.34
N SER A 43 -17.75 42.82 -13.85
CA SER A 43 -17.26 43.95 -14.65
C SER A 43 -16.07 43.60 -15.56
N SER A 44 -15.23 42.65 -15.14
CA SER A 44 -14.07 42.16 -15.90
C SER A 44 -13.75 40.72 -15.54
N LEU A 45 -13.45 39.89 -16.54
CA LEU A 45 -13.05 38.50 -16.32
C LEU A 45 -11.83 38.39 -15.40
N ARG A 46 -10.89 39.34 -15.50
CA ARG A 46 -9.71 39.41 -14.63
C ARG A 46 -10.10 39.58 -13.16
N ASN A 47 -11.08 40.44 -12.88
CA ASN A 47 -11.54 40.71 -11.52
C ASN A 47 -12.30 39.50 -10.94
N LEU A 48 -13.10 38.82 -11.76
CA LEU A 48 -13.78 37.59 -11.37
C LEU A 48 -12.78 36.48 -11.00
N ILE A 49 -11.76 36.27 -11.85
CA ILE A 49 -10.69 35.29 -11.57
C ILE A 49 -9.96 35.66 -10.28
N LEU A 50 -9.56 36.93 -10.12
CA LEU A 50 -8.85 37.40 -8.94
C LEU A 50 -9.66 37.19 -7.65
N LEU A 51 -10.95 37.56 -7.67
CA LEU A 51 -11.87 37.33 -6.55
C LEU A 51 -11.92 35.85 -6.18
N ARG A 52 -12.08 34.96 -7.17
CA ARG A 52 -12.23 33.53 -6.94
C ARG A 52 -10.95 32.88 -6.43
N VAL A 53 -9.80 33.25 -6.96
CA VAL A 53 -8.51 32.75 -6.48
C VAL A 53 -8.27 33.18 -5.03
N LEU A 54 -8.47 34.46 -4.72
CA LEU A 54 -8.24 34.98 -3.37
C LEU A 54 -9.24 34.39 -2.37
N HIS A 55 -10.52 34.30 -2.74
CA HIS A 55 -11.55 33.65 -1.93
C HIS A 55 -11.21 32.17 -1.66
N THR A 56 -10.80 31.42 -2.69
CA THR A 56 -10.38 30.01 -2.56
C THR A 56 -9.21 29.86 -1.60
N LEU A 57 -8.17 30.71 -1.72
CA LEU A 57 -7.00 30.68 -0.83
C LEU A 57 -7.37 30.95 0.63
N ILE A 58 -8.24 31.94 0.87
CA ILE A 58 -8.74 32.24 2.22
C ILE A 58 -9.53 31.06 2.78
N MET A 59 -10.43 30.46 1.98
CA MET A 59 -11.23 29.31 2.42
C MET A 59 -10.38 28.06 2.70
N ILE A 60 -9.36 27.78 1.88
CA ILE A 60 -8.41 26.68 2.13
C ILE A 60 -7.63 26.95 3.42
N THR A 61 -7.14 28.17 3.62
CA THR A 61 -6.41 28.56 4.84
C THR A 61 -7.29 28.40 6.07
N PHE A 62 -8.54 28.85 6.00
CA PHE A 62 -9.51 28.71 7.08
C PHE A 62 -9.81 27.23 7.37
N ALA A 63 -10.01 26.40 6.36
CA ALA A 63 -10.22 24.96 6.52
C ALA A 63 -9.01 24.26 7.16
N ALA A 64 -7.78 24.68 6.81
CA ALA A 64 -6.56 24.16 7.41
C ALA A 64 -6.47 24.53 8.91
N ILE A 65 -6.77 25.79 9.26
CA ILE A 65 -6.83 26.25 10.67
C ILE A 65 -7.90 25.47 11.43
N LEU A 66 -9.09 25.32 10.85
CA LEU A 66 -10.19 24.58 11.47
C LEU A 66 -9.79 23.12 11.73
N SER A 67 -9.18 22.45 10.74
CA SER A 67 -8.65 21.09 10.88
C SER A 67 -7.64 20.99 12.03
N GLN A 68 -6.68 21.92 12.12
CA GLN A 68 -5.70 21.96 13.21
C GLN A 68 -6.36 22.17 14.59
N ILE A 69 -7.40 23.01 14.68
CA ILE A 69 -8.16 23.22 15.92
C ILE A 69 -8.84 21.91 16.35
N PHE A 70 -9.52 21.20 15.45
CA PHE A 70 -10.16 19.91 15.77
C PHE A 70 -9.15 18.86 16.23
N ILE A 71 -7.98 18.79 15.58
CA ILE A 71 -6.88 17.90 15.98
C ILE A 71 -6.38 18.25 17.38
N ARG A 72 -6.10 19.54 17.67
CA ARG A 72 -5.63 19.99 19.00
C ARG A 72 -6.65 19.72 20.10
N LEU A 73 -7.94 19.86 19.80
CA LEU A 73 -9.03 19.57 20.74
C LEU A 73 -9.29 18.06 20.92
N LYS A 74 -8.51 17.18 20.27
CA LYS A 74 -8.69 15.71 20.27
C LYS A 74 -10.11 15.28 19.91
N ARG A 75 -10.82 16.11 19.12
CA ARG A 75 -12.16 15.82 18.60
C ARG A 75 -11.97 15.00 17.33
N THR A 76 -11.90 13.69 17.46
CA THR A 76 -11.72 12.76 16.33
C THR A 76 -13.04 12.28 15.73
N GLU A 77 -14.15 12.49 16.43
CA GLU A 77 -15.48 12.10 15.98
C GLU A 77 -16.52 13.19 16.27
N LEU A 78 -17.41 13.43 15.31
CA LEU A 78 -18.53 14.38 15.43
C LEU A 78 -19.83 13.75 14.96
N ASN A 79 -20.93 14.20 15.55
CA ASN A 79 -22.24 13.84 15.04
C ASN A 79 -22.65 14.72 13.85
N TYR A 80 -23.65 14.27 13.09
CA TYR A 80 -24.12 14.99 11.91
C TYR A 80 -24.56 16.43 12.22
N ARG A 81 -25.20 16.65 13.38
CA ARG A 81 -25.66 17.99 13.79
C ARG A 81 -24.50 18.96 13.95
N THR A 82 -23.42 18.55 14.63
CA THR A 82 -22.23 19.37 14.80
C THR A 82 -21.52 19.59 13.47
N LEU A 83 -21.48 18.58 12.60
CA LEU A 83 -20.95 18.74 11.24
C LEU A 83 -21.77 19.75 10.43
N ALA A 84 -23.10 19.70 10.51
CA ALA A 84 -23.99 20.61 9.80
C ALA A 84 -23.85 22.05 10.32
N ILE A 85 -23.80 22.25 11.65
CA ILE A 85 -23.56 23.58 12.25
C ILE A 85 -22.20 24.12 11.82
N THR A 86 -21.15 23.30 11.91
CA THR A 86 -19.80 23.67 11.48
C THR A 86 -19.78 24.03 10.00
N GLY A 87 -20.41 23.22 9.15
CA GLY A 87 -20.52 23.46 7.72
C GLY A 87 -21.26 24.75 7.40
N THR A 88 -22.40 25.01 8.05
CA THR A 88 -23.16 26.26 7.86
C THR A 88 -22.34 27.48 8.29
N LEU A 89 -21.57 27.40 9.39
CA LEU A 89 -20.68 28.49 9.80
C LEU A 89 -19.53 28.70 8.81
N VAL A 90 -18.92 27.62 8.31
CA VAL A 90 -17.83 27.69 7.30
C VAL A 90 -18.33 28.32 6.01
N ILE A 91 -19.46 27.84 5.48
CA ILE A 91 -20.02 28.37 4.23
C ILE A 91 -20.55 29.80 4.42
N GLY A 92 -21.15 30.10 5.58
CA GLY A 92 -21.59 31.46 5.92
C GLY A 92 -20.43 32.45 6.02
N LEU A 93 -19.28 32.03 6.54
CA LEU A 93 -18.06 32.84 6.53
C LEU A 93 -17.56 33.08 5.10
N GLY A 94 -17.59 32.06 4.25
CA GLY A 94 -17.28 32.21 2.82
C GLY A 94 -18.19 33.23 2.14
N ASP A 95 -19.51 33.13 2.33
CA ASP A 95 -20.46 34.12 1.80
C ASP A 95 -20.16 35.55 2.31
N PHE A 96 -19.81 35.69 3.59
CA PHE A 96 -19.42 36.97 4.17
C PHE A 96 -18.16 37.57 3.50
N ILE A 97 -17.11 36.75 3.29
CA ILE A 97 -15.89 37.17 2.61
C ILE A 97 -16.20 37.57 1.16
N HIS A 98 -16.99 36.77 0.45
CA HIS A 98 -17.45 37.08 -0.91
C HIS A 98 -18.21 38.41 -0.96
N ARG A 99 -19.10 38.66 0.00
CA ARG A 99 -19.84 39.92 0.12
C ARG A 99 -18.94 41.13 0.36
N PHE A 100 -17.88 40.96 1.14
CA PHE A 100 -16.93 42.03 1.41
C PHE A 100 -16.08 42.36 0.18
N MET A 101 -15.60 41.34 -0.53
CA MET A 101 -14.68 41.51 -1.66
C MET A 101 -15.36 41.75 -3.01
N GLY A 102 -16.55 41.20 -3.22
CA GLY A 102 -17.28 41.21 -4.48
C GLY A 102 -17.50 42.63 -5.03
N PRO A 103 -18.10 43.55 -4.26
CA PRO A 103 -18.30 44.94 -4.68
C PRO A 103 -16.99 45.66 -5.00
N ALA A 104 -15.94 45.43 -4.21
CA ALA A 104 -14.62 46.05 -4.42
C ALA A 104 -13.95 45.60 -5.73
N LEU A 105 -14.31 44.42 -6.24
CA LEU A 105 -13.83 43.87 -7.50
C LEU A 105 -14.87 43.96 -8.63
N GLY A 106 -15.98 44.66 -8.41
CA GLY A 106 -17.05 44.83 -9.40
C GLY A 106 -17.68 43.51 -9.83
N VAL A 107 -17.94 42.61 -8.88
CA VAL A 107 -18.69 41.36 -9.06
C VAL A 107 -20.05 41.52 -8.38
N GLU A 108 -21.12 41.23 -9.12
CA GLU A 108 -22.48 41.38 -8.61
C GLU A 108 -22.82 40.31 -7.57
N LEU A 109 -23.58 40.71 -6.56
CA LEU A 109 -24.03 39.82 -5.50
C LEU A 109 -25.38 39.21 -5.87
N VAL A 110 -25.49 37.89 -5.66
CA VAL A 110 -26.78 37.17 -5.76
C VAL A 110 -27.73 37.67 -4.67
N SER A 111 -29.05 37.62 -4.89
CA SER A 111 -30.06 38.04 -3.92
C SER A 111 -29.94 37.34 -2.56
N ALA A 112 -30.35 38.02 -1.48
CA ALA A 112 -30.09 37.57 -0.11
C ALA A 112 -30.76 36.22 0.25
N ASP A 113 -31.98 36.01 -0.25
CA ASP A 113 -32.76 34.78 -0.14
C ASP A 113 -32.05 33.59 -0.80
N ARG A 114 -31.51 33.77 -2.00
CA ARG A 114 -30.74 32.74 -2.71
C ARG A 114 -29.46 32.37 -1.96
N ARG A 115 -28.76 33.37 -1.40
CA ARG A 115 -27.54 33.14 -0.59
C ARG A 115 -27.84 32.32 0.65
N VAL A 116 -28.89 32.66 1.40
CA VAL A 116 -29.31 31.89 2.59
C VAL A 116 -29.65 30.44 2.20
N GLY A 117 -30.37 30.24 1.10
CA GLY A 117 -30.67 28.90 0.58
C GLY A 117 -29.41 28.08 0.26
N ILE A 118 -28.43 28.70 -0.40
CA ILE A 118 -27.13 28.05 -0.72
C ILE A 118 -26.34 27.72 0.55
N ILE A 119 -26.26 28.64 1.51
CA ILE A 119 -25.54 28.43 2.78
C ILE A 119 -26.13 27.25 3.54
N LEU A 120 -27.47 27.18 3.65
CA LEU A 120 -28.14 26.09 4.34
C LEU A 120 -27.92 24.76 3.60
N LEU A 121 -28.06 24.73 2.28
CA LEU A 121 -27.88 23.49 1.53
C LEU A 121 -26.43 23.00 1.56
N GLN A 122 -25.46 23.86 1.28
CA GLN A 122 -24.04 23.50 1.28
C GLN A 122 -23.55 23.17 2.69
N GLY A 123 -23.95 23.96 3.68
CA GLY A 123 -23.53 23.81 5.06
C GLY A 123 -24.19 22.62 5.77
N CYS A 124 -25.49 22.42 5.60
CA CYS A 124 -26.20 21.34 6.28
C CYS A 124 -26.10 20.01 5.55
N PHE A 125 -25.93 19.97 4.23
CA PHE A 125 -25.91 18.72 3.47
C PHE A 125 -24.52 18.37 2.91
N TRP A 126 -23.97 19.22 2.04
CA TRP A 126 -22.73 18.90 1.31
C TRP A 126 -21.51 18.81 2.23
N PHE A 127 -21.34 19.77 3.15
CA PHE A 127 -20.20 19.77 4.06
C PHE A 127 -20.15 18.50 4.94
N PRO A 128 -21.23 18.11 5.66
CA PRO A 128 -21.26 16.83 6.36
C PRO A 128 -21.00 15.63 5.44
N ALA A 129 -21.58 15.63 4.23
CA ALA A 129 -21.37 14.54 3.28
C ALA A 129 -19.89 14.39 2.90
N PHE A 130 -19.19 15.49 2.58
CA PHE A 130 -17.76 15.45 2.24
C PHE A 130 -16.88 14.96 3.40
N ILE A 131 -17.17 15.37 4.63
CA ILE A 131 -16.42 14.90 5.82
C ILE A 131 -16.63 13.39 6.03
N ILE A 132 -17.87 12.92 5.94
CA ILE A 132 -18.20 11.50 6.13
C ILE A 132 -17.60 10.65 4.99
N ILE A 133 -17.70 11.12 3.74
CA ILE A 133 -17.08 10.48 2.57
C ILE A 133 -15.56 10.42 2.73
N GLY A 134 -14.93 11.50 3.17
CA GLY A 134 -13.49 11.56 3.45
C GLY A 134 -13.07 10.52 4.48
N SER A 135 -13.80 10.43 5.59
CA SER A 135 -13.49 9.48 6.64
C SER A 135 -13.61 8.02 6.16
N LYS A 136 -14.70 7.70 5.44
CA LYS A 136 -14.90 6.36 4.90
C LYS A 136 -13.90 6.00 3.82
N ARG A 137 -13.48 6.97 3.00
CA ARG A 137 -12.37 6.79 2.05
C ARG A 137 -11.12 6.30 2.80
N THR A 138 -10.69 7.01 3.83
CA THR A 138 -9.46 6.66 4.58
C THR A 138 -9.55 5.28 5.22
N GLU A 139 -10.71 4.91 5.75
CA GLU A 139 -10.99 3.56 6.27
C GLU A 139 -10.88 2.49 5.17
N ILE A 140 -11.49 2.71 4.00
CA ILE A 140 -11.40 1.80 2.85
C ILE A 140 -9.95 1.61 2.38
N PHE A 141 -9.20 2.70 2.24
CA PHE A 141 -7.79 2.63 1.83
C PHE A 141 -6.93 1.87 2.84
N HIS A 142 -7.16 2.08 4.14
CA HIS A 142 -6.50 1.33 5.19
C HIS A 142 -6.80 -0.18 5.06
N HIS A 143 -8.07 -0.55 4.92
CA HIS A 143 -8.45 -1.95 4.76
C HIS A 143 -7.95 -2.58 3.45
N PHE A 144 -7.84 -1.82 2.37
CA PHE A 144 -7.22 -2.31 1.14
C PHE A 144 -5.74 -2.60 1.32
N LYS A 145 -5.02 -1.79 2.09
CA LYS A 145 -3.62 -2.05 2.44
C LYS A 145 -3.47 -3.33 3.27
N GLU A 146 -4.37 -3.54 4.23
CA GLU A 146 -4.41 -4.79 5.01
C GLU A 146 -4.79 -6.01 4.16
N TYR A 147 -5.72 -5.85 3.22
CA TYR A 147 -6.08 -6.88 2.25
C TYR A 147 -4.91 -7.24 1.33
N GLU A 148 -4.16 -6.25 0.84
CA GLU A 148 -2.93 -6.47 0.07
C GLU A 148 -1.92 -7.30 0.86
N LYS A 149 -1.67 -6.96 2.13
CA LYS A 149 -0.78 -7.74 3.00
C LYS A 149 -1.24 -9.19 3.09
N ARG A 150 -2.52 -9.43 3.37
CA ARG A 150 -3.06 -10.80 3.44
C ARG A 150 -2.93 -11.55 2.12
N LEU A 151 -3.15 -10.87 0.99
CA LEU A 151 -2.97 -11.46 -0.34
C LEU A 151 -1.50 -11.83 -0.61
N ILE A 152 -0.54 -11.00 -0.19
CA ILE A 152 0.89 -11.32 -0.27
C ILE A 152 1.21 -12.55 0.60
N ILE A 153 0.74 -12.58 1.85
CA ILE A 153 0.93 -13.73 2.77
C ILE A 153 0.39 -15.02 2.14
N ALA A 154 -0.85 -14.99 1.63
CA ALA A 154 -1.48 -16.15 1.01
C ALA A 154 -0.77 -16.59 -0.29
N THR A 155 -0.28 -15.64 -1.09
CA THR A 155 0.48 -15.94 -2.30
C THR A 155 1.83 -16.56 -1.95
N ARG A 156 2.56 -16.09 -0.93
CA ARG A 156 3.81 -16.73 -0.47
C ARG A 156 3.61 -18.20 -0.10
N ALA A 157 2.59 -18.47 0.73
CA ALA A 157 2.27 -19.83 1.16
C ALA A 157 1.92 -20.76 -0.03
N ARG A 158 1.22 -20.23 -1.04
CA ARG A 158 0.88 -20.97 -2.27
C ARG A 158 2.09 -21.16 -3.18
N SER A 159 2.90 -20.11 -3.37
CA SER A 159 4.07 -20.12 -4.24
C SER A 159 5.11 -21.13 -3.78
N ARG A 160 5.30 -21.35 -2.47
CA ARG A 160 6.20 -22.41 -1.99
C ARG A 160 5.86 -23.82 -2.50
N LYS A 161 4.57 -24.08 -2.77
CA LYS A 161 4.09 -25.39 -3.27
C LYS A 161 3.90 -25.40 -4.79
N SER A 162 4.19 -24.30 -5.46
CA SER A 162 3.95 -24.14 -6.89
C SER A 162 5.16 -24.65 -7.69
N GLU A 163 4.91 -25.58 -8.61
CA GLU A 163 5.93 -26.09 -9.55
C GLU A 163 6.54 -24.95 -10.39
N GLU A 164 5.72 -23.99 -10.81
CA GLU A 164 6.18 -22.81 -11.57
C GLU A 164 7.21 -22.03 -10.75
N PHE A 165 6.91 -21.81 -9.46
CA PHE A 165 7.79 -21.08 -8.58
C PHE A 165 9.12 -21.80 -8.33
N VAL A 166 9.04 -23.11 -8.10
CA VAL A 166 10.22 -23.99 -7.96
C VAL A 166 11.08 -23.94 -9.22
N SER A 167 10.47 -23.96 -10.41
CA SER A 167 11.20 -23.90 -11.69
C SER A 167 11.97 -22.57 -11.87
N VAL A 168 11.37 -21.45 -11.46
CA VAL A 168 12.01 -20.13 -11.50
C VAL A 168 13.21 -20.07 -10.54
N GLN A 169 13.05 -20.60 -9.33
CA GLN A 169 14.14 -20.68 -8.34
C GLN A 169 15.29 -21.57 -8.85
N MET A 170 14.98 -22.74 -9.41
CA MET A 170 15.97 -23.64 -9.99
C MET A 170 16.73 -22.97 -11.14
N GLY A 171 16.03 -22.28 -12.05
CA GLY A 171 16.67 -21.56 -13.14
C GLY A 171 17.62 -20.44 -12.65
N LEU A 172 17.26 -19.73 -11.60
CA LEU A 172 18.14 -18.74 -10.97
C LEU A 172 19.34 -19.40 -10.31
N GLN A 173 19.13 -20.48 -9.55
CA GLN A 173 20.19 -21.25 -8.89
C GLN A 173 21.20 -21.80 -9.90
N ASP A 174 20.73 -22.38 -11.00
CA ASP A 174 21.58 -22.93 -12.05
C ASP A 174 22.42 -21.85 -12.73
N ARG A 175 21.82 -20.67 -12.97
CA ARG A 175 22.56 -19.52 -13.49
C ARG A 175 23.68 -19.08 -12.53
N ILE A 176 23.38 -18.97 -11.23
CA ILE A 176 24.38 -18.58 -10.22
C ILE A 176 25.49 -19.65 -10.14
N ARG A 177 25.14 -20.93 -10.15
CA ARG A 177 26.09 -22.05 -10.19
C ARG A 177 27.01 -21.98 -11.41
N GLN A 178 26.48 -21.69 -12.59
CA GLN A 178 27.26 -21.55 -13.82
C GLN A 178 28.22 -20.36 -13.74
N GLU A 179 27.74 -19.18 -13.29
CA GLU A 179 28.59 -18.00 -13.10
C GLU A 179 29.72 -18.30 -12.09
N LEU A 180 29.40 -18.95 -10.95
CA LEU A 180 30.39 -19.34 -9.94
C LEU A 180 31.40 -20.36 -10.46
N ALA A 181 30.94 -21.43 -11.11
CA ALA A 181 31.80 -22.48 -11.64
C ALA A 181 32.77 -21.93 -12.69
N ALA A 182 32.31 -21.01 -13.55
CA ALA A 182 33.17 -20.34 -14.53
C ALA A 182 34.27 -19.52 -13.83
N SER A 183 33.91 -18.70 -12.83
CA SER A 183 34.88 -17.91 -12.06
C SER A 183 35.88 -18.78 -11.30
N CYS A 184 35.41 -19.85 -10.65
CA CYS A 184 36.28 -20.77 -9.91
C CYS A 184 37.21 -21.57 -10.82
N LYS A 185 36.73 -22.01 -12.00
CA LYS A 185 37.55 -22.70 -12.99
C LYS A 185 38.66 -21.80 -13.53
N ALA A 186 38.35 -20.56 -13.90
CA ALA A 186 39.35 -19.60 -14.37
C ALA A 186 40.43 -19.34 -13.31
N LEU A 187 40.03 -19.25 -12.04
CA LEU A 187 40.98 -19.09 -10.92
C LEU A 187 41.83 -20.35 -10.70
N ASN A 188 41.22 -21.54 -10.78
CA ASN A 188 41.91 -22.82 -10.64
C ASN A 188 42.99 -23.02 -11.71
N ASP A 189 42.66 -22.73 -12.98
CA ASP A 189 43.60 -22.81 -14.10
C ASP A 189 44.75 -21.82 -13.91
N SER A 190 44.47 -20.60 -13.44
CA SER A 190 45.48 -19.57 -13.17
C SER A 190 46.46 -19.97 -12.07
N ILE A 191 45.94 -20.50 -10.94
CA ILE A 191 46.78 -20.96 -9.81
C ILE A 191 47.62 -22.17 -10.23
N SER A 192 47.03 -23.12 -10.96
CA SER A 192 47.73 -24.31 -11.44
C SER A 192 48.88 -23.95 -12.39
N GLN A 193 48.69 -22.97 -13.27
CA GLN A 193 49.76 -22.46 -14.13
C GLN A 193 50.83 -21.70 -13.35
N ALA A 194 50.45 -20.89 -12.35
CA ALA A 194 51.37 -20.14 -11.50
C ALA A 194 52.29 -21.06 -10.69
N ARG A 195 51.75 -22.15 -10.15
CA ARG A 195 52.50 -23.19 -9.40
C ARG A 195 53.63 -23.79 -10.24
N ASN A 196 53.39 -24.05 -11.53
CA ASN A 196 54.34 -24.75 -12.39
C ASN A 196 55.45 -23.86 -12.99
N LYS A 197 55.46 -22.55 -12.72
CA LYS A 197 56.40 -21.59 -13.33
C LYS A 197 57.65 -21.29 -12.49
N SER A 198 57.66 -21.62 -11.20
CA SER A 198 58.76 -21.29 -10.28
C SER A 198 59.45 -22.55 -9.76
N GLY A 199 60.79 -22.53 -9.70
CA GLY A 199 61.58 -23.64 -9.14
C GLY A 199 61.82 -23.56 -7.63
N ASN A 200 61.28 -22.55 -6.94
CA ASN A 200 61.37 -22.40 -5.48
C ASN A 200 60.06 -21.86 -4.85
N LEU A 201 59.87 -22.12 -3.55
CA LEU A 201 58.66 -21.75 -2.80
C LEU A 201 58.37 -20.24 -2.78
N ALA A 202 59.41 -19.40 -2.76
CA ALA A 202 59.25 -17.95 -2.72
C ALA A 202 58.66 -17.43 -4.05
N GLY A 203 59.16 -17.93 -5.18
CA GLY A 203 58.64 -17.58 -6.50
C GLY A 203 57.25 -18.19 -6.77
N GLU A 204 56.96 -19.39 -6.24
CA GLU A 204 55.61 -19.97 -6.33
C GLU A 204 54.59 -19.14 -5.57
N ASN A 205 54.91 -18.74 -4.33
CA ASN A 205 54.06 -17.86 -3.54
C ASN A 205 53.84 -16.52 -4.25
N GLN A 206 54.91 -15.89 -4.75
CA GLN A 206 54.82 -14.60 -5.45
C GLN A 206 53.94 -14.68 -6.71
N ALA A 207 53.94 -15.81 -7.41
CA ALA A 207 53.09 -16.03 -8.58
C ALA A 207 51.62 -16.30 -8.22
N ILE A 208 51.34 -16.97 -7.09
CA ILE A 208 49.97 -17.35 -6.68
C ILE A 208 49.23 -16.18 -5.98
N GLN A 209 49.91 -15.38 -5.16
CA GLN A 209 49.30 -14.33 -4.34
C GLN A 209 48.37 -13.36 -5.09
N PRO A 210 48.74 -12.81 -6.27
CA PRO A 210 47.88 -11.87 -6.99
C PRO A 210 46.53 -12.47 -7.39
N HIS A 211 46.49 -13.78 -7.66
CA HIS A 211 45.26 -14.48 -8.03
C HIS A 211 44.33 -14.68 -6.83
N LEU A 212 44.87 -14.91 -5.63
CA LEU A 212 44.08 -15.08 -4.40
C LEU A 212 43.46 -13.76 -3.92
N LEU A 213 44.13 -12.64 -4.17
CA LEU A 213 43.68 -11.29 -3.80
C LEU A 213 42.76 -10.65 -4.85
N GLY A 214 42.55 -11.31 -6.00
CA GLY A 214 41.76 -10.81 -7.11
C GLY A 214 40.28 -10.54 -6.76
N ASP A 215 39.65 -9.65 -7.54
CA ASP A 215 38.32 -9.13 -7.23
C ASP A 215 37.15 -9.90 -7.88
N GLU A 216 37.39 -10.88 -8.76
CA GLU A 216 36.31 -11.46 -9.58
C GLU A 216 35.21 -12.16 -8.75
N LEU A 217 35.59 -13.02 -7.81
CA LEU A 217 34.63 -13.67 -6.90
C LEU A 217 34.01 -12.67 -5.90
N ARG A 218 34.75 -11.60 -5.57
CA ARG A 218 34.26 -10.50 -4.71
C ARG A 218 33.18 -9.69 -5.43
N LYS A 219 33.38 -9.35 -6.71
CA LYS A 219 32.38 -8.70 -7.57
C LYS A 219 31.14 -9.57 -7.75
N LEU A 220 31.30 -10.88 -7.95
CA LEU A 220 30.17 -11.81 -8.03
C LEU A 220 29.36 -11.82 -6.73
N SER A 221 30.02 -11.97 -5.58
CA SER A 221 29.38 -11.90 -4.27
C SER A 221 28.65 -10.58 -4.05
N MET A 222 29.28 -9.43 -4.34
CA MET A 222 28.65 -8.12 -4.23
C MET A 222 27.45 -7.93 -5.18
N LYS A 223 27.54 -8.43 -6.42
CA LYS A 223 26.45 -8.39 -7.40
C LYS A 223 25.24 -9.18 -6.90
N LEU A 224 25.47 -10.33 -6.27
CA LEU A 224 24.42 -11.17 -5.69
C LEU A 224 23.82 -10.56 -4.41
N GLU A 225 24.65 -9.88 -3.61
CA GLU A 225 24.19 -9.16 -2.41
C GLU A 225 23.32 -7.95 -2.77
N THR A 226 23.68 -7.24 -3.84
CA THR A 226 22.96 -6.06 -4.32
C THR A 226 21.78 -6.39 -5.25
N PHE A 227 21.66 -7.65 -5.69
CA PHE A 227 20.58 -8.14 -6.56
C PHE A 227 19.21 -7.80 -5.97
N GLY A 228 18.43 -6.93 -6.62
CA GLY A 228 17.08 -6.57 -6.17
C GLY A 228 17.00 -5.51 -5.05
N SER A 229 18.12 -4.94 -4.63
CA SER A 229 18.16 -3.73 -3.79
C SER A 229 17.70 -2.47 -4.55
N GLU A 230 17.68 -2.52 -5.88
CA GLU A 230 17.26 -1.43 -6.78
C GLU A 230 15.74 -1.30 -6.94
N GLN A 231 14.96 -2.33 -6.59
CA GLN A 231 13.50 -2.28 -6.72
C GLN A 231 12.85 -1.63 -5.49
N LYS A 232 12.59 -0.32 -5.61
CA LYS A 232 11.88 0.50 -4.62
C LYS A 232 10.38 0.11 -4.52
N GLY A 233 9.94 -0.18 -3.30
CA GLY A 233 8.54 -0.05 -2.86
C GLY A 233 7.83 -1.37 -2.58
N THR A 234 7.67 -1.69 -1.30
CA THR A 234 7.01 -2.92 -0.78
C THR A 234 5.51 -2.77 -0.54
N THR A 235 4.93 -1.64 -0.95
CA THR A 235 3.49 -1.47 -1.04
C THR A 235 3.12 -1.26 -2.50
N ILE A 236 2.43 -2.25 -3.07
CA ILE A 236 1.89 -2.20 -4.44
C ILE A 236 0.84 -1.10 -4.52
N LEU A 237 0.07 -0.89 -3.44
CA LEU A 237 -0.93 0.17 -3.31
C LEU A 237 -0.36 1.32 -2.45
N GLY A 238 0.10 2.39 -3.10
CA GLY A 238 0.36 3.66 -2.39
C GLY A 238 1.57 4.50 -2.81
N GLN A 239 2.37 4.08 -3.79
CA GLN A 239 3.62 4.82 -4.11
C GLN A 239 3.77 5.28 -5.58
N ASN A 240 2.96 4.80 -6.53
CA ASN A 240 3.21 5.06 -7.97
C ASN A 240 1.93 5.24 -8.81
N VAL A 241 2.05 5.82 -10.01
CA VAL A 241 0.96 5.90 -11.02
C VAL A 241 0.39 4.50 -11.35
N ARG A 242 1.23 3.46 -11.33
CA ARG A 242 0.81 2.05 -11.47
C ARG A 242 -0.14 1.60 -10.35
N SER A 243 0.01 2.13 -9.13
CA SER A 243 -0.88 1.83 -8.00
C SER A 243 -2.27 2.44 -8.16
N VAL A 244 -2.40 3.58 -8.87
CA VAL A 244 -3.71 4.20 -9.13
C VAL A 244 -4.54 3.35 -10.08
N ASN A 245 -3.93 2.80 -11.13
CA ASN A 245 -4.63 1.89 -12.04
C ASN A 245 -5.08 0.60 -11.33
N LEU A 246 -4.21 0.02 -10.48
CA LEU A 246 -4.57 -1.14 -9.67
C LEU A 246 -5.73 -0.83 -8.71
N LEU A 247 -5.70 0.32 -8.04
CA LEU A 247 -6.81 0.81 -7.23
C LEU A 247 -8.09 0.91 -8.06
N ILE A 248 -8.06 1.56 -9.22
CA ILE A 248 -9.25 1.72 -10.08
C ILE A 248 -9.84 0.37 -10.45
N LYS A 249 -9.01 -0.61 -10.85
CA LYS A 249 -9.45 -1.96 -11.17
C LYS A 249 -10.08 -2.65 -9.95
N GLN A 250 -9.46 -2.53 -8.78
CA GLN A 250 -9.98 -3.13 -7.55
C GLN A 250 -11.28 -2.45 -7.07
N PHE A 251 -11.36 -1.12 -7.16
CA PHE A 251 -12.58 -0.34 -6.89
C PHE A 251 -13.72 -0.72 -7.83
N ARG A 252 -13.43 -1.04 -9.10
CA ARG A 252 -14.45 -1.52 -10.05
C ARG A 252 -15.02 -2.86 -9.62
N ILE A 253 -14.18 -3.78 -9.13
CA ILE A 253 -14.64 -5.06 -8.58
C ILE A 253 -15.45 -4.83 -7.31
N LEU A 254 -14.95 -4.00 -6.38
CA LEU A 254 -15.66 -3.66 -5.15
C LEU A 254 -17.04 -3.06 -5.42
N TYR A 255 -17.12 -2.10 -6.33
CA TYR A 255 -18.40 -1.54 -6.78
C TYR A 255 -19.31 -2.63 -7.35
N ALA A 256 -18.80 -3.48 -8.24
CA ALA A 256 -19.60 -4.50 -8.91
C ALA A 256 -20.17 -5.53 -7.93
N THR A 257 -19.34 -5.99 -6.99
CA THR A 257 -19.75 -6.94 -5.93
C THR A 257 -20.76 -6.29 -5.00
N THR A 258 -20.48 -5.09 -4.49
CA THR A 258 -21.37 -4.40 -3.55
C THR A 258 -22.70 -4.02 -4.18
N ALA A 259 -22.70 -3.54 -5.43
CA ALA A 259 -23.93 -3.20 -6.15
C ALA A 259 -24.84 -4.42 -6.41
N ARG A 260 -24.26 -5.62 -6.50
CA ARG A 260 -25.03 -6.86 -6.67
C ARG A 260 -25.53 -7.42 -5.34
N SER A 261 -24.70 -7.42 -4.29
CA SER A 261 -25.08 -7.98 -2.99
C SER A 261 -25.98 -7.04 -2.18
N THR A 262 -25.68 -5.74 -2.20
CA THR A 262 -26.33 -4.70 -1.38
C THR A 262 -26.51 -3.41 -2.19
N PRO A 263 -27.45 -3.39 -3.16
CA PRO A 263 -27.70 -2.21 -3.98
C PRO A 263 -28.17 -1.04 -3.12
N LEU A 264 -27.83 0.19 -3.54
CA LEU A 264 -28.39 1.40 -2.94
C LEU A 264 -29.92 1.40 -2.98
N SER A 265 -30.53 2.01 -1.97
CA SER A 265 -31.98 2.21 -1.93
C SER A 265 -32.44 3.16 -3.05
N ARG A 266 -33.69 3.00 -3.49
CA ARG A 266 -34.32 3.91 -4.49
C ARG A 266 -34.24 5.38 -4.06
N SER A 267 -34.47 5.63 -2.77
CA SER A 267 -34.36 6.96 -2.18
C SER A 267 -32.95 7.53 -2.30
N ALA A 268 -31.90 6.72 -2.15
CA ALA A 268 -30.53 7.19 -2.28
C ALA A 268 -30.23 7.73 -3.69
N TYR A 269 -30.62 7.01 -4.75
CA TYR A 269 -30.47 7.50 -6.13
C TYR A 269 -31.21 8.84 -6.32
N ALA A 270 -32.48 8.91 -5.89
CA ALA A 270 -33.29 10.11 -6.04
C ALA A 270 -32.69 11.32 -5.29
N LEU A 271 -32.26 11.13 -4.04
CA LEU A 271 -31.77 12.21 -3.19
C LEU A 271 -30.45 12.79 -3.65
N VAL A 272 -29.55 11.96 -4.17
CA VAL A 272 -28.28 12.45 -4.72
C VAL A 272 -28.56 13.39 -5.89
N LEU A 273 -29.46 13.00 -6.80
CA LEU A 273 -29.81 13.86 -7.92
C LEU A 273 -30.53 15.13 -7.44
N LEU A 274 -31.49 15.02 -6.52
CA LEU A 274 -32.18 16.17 -5.94
C LEU A 274 -31.18 17.15 -5.29
N ALA A 275 -30.23 16.66 -4.52
CA ALA A 275 -29.21 17.48 -3.88
C ALA A 275 -28.30 18.20 -4.90
N LEU A 276 -28.02 17.56 -6.04
CA LEU A 276 -27.22 18.15 -7.13
C LEU A 276 -27.99 19.21 -7.92
N ILE A 277 -29.30 19.04 -8.13
CA ILE A 277 -30.10 19.95 -8.97
C ILE A 277 -30.76 21.09 -8.19
N THR A 278 -30.88 20.98 -6.87
CA THR A 278 -31.53 22.03 -6.05
C THR A 278 -30.80 23.39 -6.13
N PRO A 279 -29.46 23.48 -5.97
CA PRO A 279 -28.77 24.77 -6.10
C PRO A 279 -28.92 25.40 -7.50
N PRO A 280 -28.73 24.65 -8.61
CA PRO A 280 -29.13 25.04 -9.96
C PRO A 280 -30.50 25.69 -10.08
N ILE A 281 -31.54 25.01 -9.58
CA ILE A 281 -32.92 25.46 -9.71
C ILE A 281 -33.15 26.75 -8.93
N ILE A 282 -32.61 26.86 -7.71
CA ILE A 282 -32.67 28.09 -6.91
C ILE A 282 -32.00 29.26 -7.65
N ASN A 283 -30.89 29.00 -8.34
CA ASN A 283 -30.12 30.04 -8.99
C ASN A 283 -30.73 30.53 -10.31
N TYR A 284 -31.28 29.65 -11.13
CA TYR A 284 -31.67 29.98 -12.50
C TYR A 284 -33.19 30.05 -12.71
N SER A 285 -34.00 29.38 -11.91
CA SER A 285 -35.46 29.48 -12.04
C SER A 285 -36.01 30.67 -11.26
N SER A 286 -37.09 31.27 -11.78
CA SER A 286 -37.93 32.15 -10.97
C SER A 286 -38.68 31.35 -9.90
N LEU A 287 -39.18 32.01 -8.85
CA LEU A 287 -39.92 31.33 -7.78
C LEU A 287 -41.17 30.57 -8.31
N PRO A 288 -42.02 31.16 -9.18
CA PRO A 288 -43.18 30.44 -9.73
C PRO A 288 -42.79 29.22 -10.57
N GLU A 289 -41.77 29.35 -11.41
CA GLU A 289 -41.28 28.23 -12.24
C GLU A 289 -40.70 27.12 -11.36
N ALA A 290 -39.94 27.46 -10.32
CA ALA A 290 -39.40 26.49 -9.38
C ALA A 290 -40.52 25.74 -8.64
N LEU A 291 -41.58 26.42 -8.23
CA LEU A 291 -42.73 25.82 -7.55
C LEU A 291 -43.50 24.82 -8.42
N ILE A 292 -43.51 25.00 -9.74
CA ILE A 292 -44.18 24.09 -10.68
C ILE A 292 -43.23 22.96 -11.13
N ALA A 293 -42.01 23.31 -11.54
CA ALA A 293 -41.07 22.35 -12.13
C ALA A 293 -40.48 21.38 -11.10
N TYR A 294 -40.21 21.84 -9.88
CA TYR A 294 -39.51 21.03 -8.88
C TYR A 294 -40.33 19.82 -8.39
N PRO A 295 -41.64 19.92 -8.08
CA PRO A 295 -42.46 18.75 -7.76
C PRO A 295 -42.52 17.72 -8.89
N ILE A 296 -42.65 18.16 -10.14
CA ILE A 296 -42.65 17.27 -11.32
C ILE A 296 -41.30 16.55 -11.42
N MET A 297 -40.19 17.28 -11.27
CA MET A 297 -38.85 16.71 -11.28
C MET A 297 -38.65 15.67 -10.18
N ILE A 298 -39.15 15.90 -8.96
CA ILE A 298 -39.10 14.91 -7.87
C ILE A 298 -39.76 13.60 -8.29
N VAL A 299 -40.95 13.66 -8.89
CA VAL A 299 -41.69 12.47 -9.34
C VAL A 299 -40.92 11.73 -10.43
N VAL A 300 -40.44 12.44 -11.45
CA VAL A 300 -39.69 11.85 -12.56
C VAL A 300 -38.39 11.20 -12.07
N ILE A 301 -37.66 11.86 -11.17
CA ILE A 301 -36.43 11.33 -10.58
C ILE A 301 -36.73 10.08 -9.76
N TYR A 302 -37.83 10.04 -9.01
CA TYR A 302 -38.21 8.86 -8.23
C TYR A 302 -38.57 7.66 -9.13
N ILE A 303 -39.26 7.91 -10.25
CA ILE A 303 -39.54 6.89 -11.27
C ILE A 303 -38.23 6.38 -11.88
N ALA A 304 -37.33 7.27 -12.27
CA ALA A 304 -36.02 6.89 -12.81
C ALA A 304 -35.19 6.08 -11.81
N ALA A 305 -35.17 6.48 -10.54
CA ALA A 305 -34.54 5.74 -9.45
C ALA A 305 -35.14 4.33 -9.25
N HIS A 306 -36.46 4.19 -9.41
CA HIS A 306 -37.12 2.89 -9.40
C HIS A 306 -36.67 2.01 -10.57
N ILE A 307 -36.58 2.56 -11.78
CA ILE A 307 -36.12 1.85 -12.98
C ILE A 307 -34.65 1.40 -12.81
N ILE A 308 -33.77 2.28 -12.31
CA ILE A 308 -32.37 1.94 -12.00
C ILE A 308 -32.30 0.74 -11.04
N SER A 309 -33.04 0.82 -9.93
CA SER A 309 -33.06 -0.24 -8.90
C SER A 309 -33.58 -1.56 -9.47
N LYS A 310 -34.64 -1.52 -10.28
CA LYS A 310 -35.19 -2.72 -10.95
C LYS A 310 -34.22 -3.31 -11.96
N ALA A 311 -33.53 -2.47 -12.74
CA ALA A 311 -32.53 -2.92 -13.71
C ALA A 311 -31.32 -3.58 -13.04
N LEU A 312 -30.89 -3.06 -11.88
CA LEU A 312 -29.79 -3.63 -11.11
C LEU A 312 -30.17 -4.96 -10.44
N ALA A 313 -31.41 -5.09 -9.95
CA ALA A 313 -31.94 -6.30 -9.35
C ALA A 313 -32.29 -7.42 -10.37
N SER A 314 -32.14 -7.15 -11.66
CA SER A 314 -32.35 -8.13 -12.72
C SER A 314 -31.30 -9.25 -12.67
N ASN A 315 -31.72 -10.49 -12.94
CA ASN A 315 -30.80 -11.63 -13.13
C ASN A 315 -30.00 -11.58 -14.44
N SER A 316 -30.14 -10.52 -15.24
CA SER A 316 -29.39 -10.36 -16.49
C SER A 316 -27.88 -10.25 -16.24
N PRO A 317 -27.02 -10.89 -17.06
CA PRO A 317 -25.57 -10.69 -16.99
C PRO A 317 -25.17 -9.22 -17.20
N HIS A 318 -26.03 -8.44 -17.86
CA HIS A 318 -25.80 -7.02 -18.16
C HIS A 318 -26.46 -6.07 -17.16
N ALA A 319 -27.07 -6.55 -16.06
CA ALA A 319 -27.77 -5.72 -15.08
C ALA A 319 -26.91 -4.54 -14.56
N LEU A 320 -25.62 -4.79 -14.28
CA LEU A 320 -24.69 -3.76 -13.82
C LEU A 320 -24.37 -2.71 -14.89
N ARG A 321 -24.24 -3.13 -16.15
CA ARG A 321 -24.02 -2.23 -17.28
C ARG A 321 -25.26 -1.37 -17.53
N ASN A 322 -26.42 -2.00 -17.59
CA ASN A 322 -27.69 -1.34 -17.88
C ASN A 322 -28.05 -0.34 -16.78
N SER A 323 -27.89 -0.71 -15.50
CA SER A 323 -28.07 0.24 -14.38
C SER A 323 -27.07 1.40 -14.44
N SER A 324 -25.81 1.16 -14.81
CA SER A 324 -24.81 2.22 -14.97
C SER A 324 -25.17 3.21 -16.10
N ILE A 325 -25.66 2.70 -17.22
CA ILE A 325 -26.18 3.52 -18.33
C ILE A 325 -27.40 4.33 -17.86
N LEU A 326 -28.35 3.70 -17.17
CA LEU A 326 -29.53 4.37 -16.64
C LEU A 326 -29.18 5.46 -15.62
N ILE A 327 -28.20 5.23 -14.73
CA ILE A 327 -27.69 6.26 -13.82
C ILE A 327 -27.19 7.46 -14.62
N TYR A 328 -26.35 7.23 -15.63
CA TYR A 328 -25.81 8.32 -16.46
C TYR A 328 -26.92 9.08 -17.22
N LEU A 329 -27.83 8.36 -17.87
CA LEU A 329 -28.97 8.94 -18.60
C LEU A 329 -29.92 9.73 -17.68
N THR A 330 -30.16 9.23 -16.47
CA THR A 330 -30.99 9.93 -15.47
C THR A 330 -30.38 11.27 -15.07
N GLY A 331 -29.05 11.39 -15.14
CA GLY A 331 -28.34 12.66 -14.94
C GLY A 331 -28.67 13.75 -15.95
N PHE A 332 -29.22 13.39 -17.13
CA PHE A 332 -29.67 14.35 -18.16
C PHE A 332 -31.09 14.88 -17.96
N LEU A 333 -31.86 14.35 -17.00
CA LEU A 333 -33.22 14.84 -16.74
C LEU A 333 -33.30 16.37 -16.54
N PRO A 334 -32.36 17.02 -15.82
CA PRO A 334 -32.37 18.47 -15.67
C PRO A 334 -32.15 19.21 -16.99
N MET A 335 -31.37 18.65 -17.92
CA MET A 335 -31.18 19.21 -19.25
C MET A 335 -32.49 19.17 -20.04
N ILE A 336 -33.15 18.02 -20.05
CA ILE A 336 -34.43 17.83 -20.75
C ILE A 336 -35.48 18.78 -20.16
N SER A 337 -35.55 18.87 -18.84
CA SER A 337 -36.47 19.78 -18.15
C SER A 337 -36.21 21.24 -18.52
N ASN A 338 -34.94 21.66 -18.59
CA ASN A 338 -34.59 23.03 -18.99
C ASN A 338 -34.98 23.32 -20.44
N LEU A 339 -34.68 22.40 -21.38
CA LEU A 339 -35.04 22.56 -22.79
C LEU A 339 -36.55 22.63 -23.00
N LEU A 340 -37.32 21.78 -22.31
CA LEU A 340 -38.78 21.82 -22.35
C LEU A 340 -39.32 23.11 -21.74
N GLY A 341 -38.77 23.55 -20.60
CA GLY A 341 -39.14 24.81 -19.97
C GLY A 341 -38.95 26.01 -20.91
N GLN A 342 -37.78 26.09 -21.55
CA GLN A 342 -37.45 27.15 -22.53
C GLN A 342 -38.31 27.11 -23.80
N ALA A 343 -38.74 25.92 -24.23
CA ALA A 343 -39.66 25.78 -25.36
C ALA A 343 -41.09 26.26 -25.02
N ILE A 344 -41.52 26.13 -23.76
CA ILE A 344 -42.85 26.53 -23.29
C ILE A 344 -42.86 28.01 -22.90
N ASN A 345 -41.84 28.47 -22.16
CA ASN A 345 -41.68 29.85 -21.70
C ASN A 345 -40.25 30.33 -22.05
N PRO A 346 -40.05 30.96 -23.20
CA PRO A 346 -38.74 31.46 -23.61
C PRO A 346 -38.35 32.68 -22.77
N ASP A 347 -37.69 32.45 -21.63
CA ASP A 347 -37.07 33.50 -20.81
C ASP A 347 -35.55 33.32 -20.81
N PRO A 348 -34.79 34.25 -21.42
CA PRO A 348 -33.33 34.16 -21.44
C PRO A 348 -32.70 34.19 -20.05
N ASN A 349 -33.37 34.74 -19.03
CA ASN A 349 -32.87 34.79 -17.66
C ASN A 349 -32.94 33.44 -16.94
N THR A 350 -33.76 32.51 -17.45
CA THR A 350 -33.97 31.18 -16.88
C THR A 350 -33.24 30.09 -17.66
N SER A 351 -32.48 30.48 -18.70
CA SER A 351 -31.72 29.55 -19.53
C SER A 351 -30.57 28.94 -18.76
N TYR A 352 -30.68 27.64 -18.49
CA TYR A 352 -29.64 26.90 -17.81
C TYR A 352 -28.46 26.60 -18.77
N PRO A 353 -27.19 26.86 -18.37
CA PRO A 353 -26.06 26.63 -19.26
C PRO A 353 -25.94 25.16 -19.65
N ILE A 354 -25.96 24.89 -20.96
CA ILE A 354 -25.98 23.52 -21.52
C ILE A 354 -24.78 22.70 -21.06
N TYR A 355 -23.60 23.31 -20.87
CA TYR A 355 -22.44 22.57 -20.37
C TYR A 355 -22.63 22.05 -18.93
N ILE A 356 -23.36 22.77 -18.08
CA ILE A 356 -23.63 22.32 -16.70
C ILE A 356 -24.62 21.17 -16.72
N THR A 357 -25.74 21.29 -17.44
CA THR A 357 -26.78 20.25 -17.52
C THR A 357 -26.44 19.06 -18.40
N GLY A 358 -25.64 19.27 -19.44
CA GLY A 358 -25.28 18.25 -20.43
C GLY A 358 -23.97 17.52 -20.13
N LEU A 359 -23.11 18.06 -19.26
CA LEU A 359 -21.82 17.44 -18.93
C LEU A 359 -21.60 17.33 -17.43
N THR A 360 -21.58 18.46 -16.71
CA THR A 360 -21.19 18.48 -15.29
C THR A 360 -22.16 17.70 -14.40
N LEU A 361 -23.46 17.91 -14.54
CA LEU A 361 -24.48 17.25 -13.72
C LEU A 361 -24.56 15.73 -13.97
N PRO A 362 -24.65 15.23 -15.23
CA PRO A 362 -24.67 13.79 -15.49
C PRO A 362 -23.43 13.06 -14.96
N ILE A 363 -22.24 13.63 -15.19
CA ILE A 363 -20.97 13.06 -14.70
C ILE A 363 -20.93 13.07 -13.18
N SER A 364 -21.30 14.18 -12.54
CA SER A 364 -21.31 14.31 -11.08
C SER A 364 -22.28 13.29 -10.47
N TYR A 365 -23.51 13.20 -10.97
CA TYR A 365 -24.49 12.23 -10.49
C TYR A 365 -23.98 10.79 -10.61
N TYR A 366 -23.41 10.44 -11.76
CA TYR A 366 -22.81 9.12 -11.97
C TYR A 366 -21.70 8.84 -10.95
N ILE A 367 -20.75 9.76 -10.77
CA ILE A 367 -19.64 9.59 -9.83
C ILE A 367 -20.15 9.47 -8.39
N PHE A 368 -21.05 10.35 -7.94
CA PHE A 368 -21.58 10.33 -6.57
C PHE A 368 -22.29 9.02 -6.24
N VAL A 369 -23.10 8.50 -7.16
CA VAL A 369 -23.78 7.21 -6.99
C VAL A 369 -22.76 6.07 -6.87
N LYS A 370 -21.72 6.04 -7.71
CA LYS A 370 -20.65 5.03 -7.63
C LYS A 370 -19.90 5.10 -6.31
N VAL A 371 -19.52 6.31 -5.88
CA VAL A 371 -18.84 6.53 -4.61
C VAL A 371 -19.71 6.06 -3.46
N LEU A 372 -20.98 6.49 -3.37
CA LEU A 372 -21.87 6.08 -2.30
C LEU A 372 -22.08 4.56 -2.23
N GLN A 373 -22.13 3.88 -3.38
CA GLN A 373 -22.24 2.42 -3.42
C GLN A 373 -20.97 1.75 -2.85
N VAL A 374 -19.78 2.30 -3.13
CA VAL A 374 -18.50 1.81 -2.60
C VAL A 374 -18.31 2.13 -1.11
N LEU A 375 -18.90 3.22 -0.62
CA LEU A 375 -18.87 3.60 0.79
C LEU A 375 -19.88 2.83 1.66
N HIS A 376 -20.69 1.96 1.06
CA HIS A 376 -21.65 1.15 1.81
C HIS A 376 -20.93 0.27 2.85
N PRO A 377 -21.44 0.10 4.08
CA PRO A 377 -20.75 -0.68 5.12
C PRO A 377 -20.36 -2.09 4.70
N HIS A 378 -21.20 -2.74 3.89
CA HIS A 378 -20.92 -4.06 3.35
C HIS A 378 -19.67 -4.11 2.45
N ALA A 379 -19.30 -3.02 1.78
CA ALA A 379 -18.06 -2.95 1.01
C ALA A 379 -16.82 -3.13 1.92
N LEU A 380 -16.87 -2.57 3.13
CA LEU A 380 -15.82 -2.75 4.13
C LEU A 380 -15.81 -4.19 4.66
N GLU A 381 -16.97 -4.80 4.89
CA GLU A 381 -17.08 -6.21 5.30
C GLU A 381 -16.46 -7.15 4.26
N LEU A 382 -16.74 -6.94 2.96
CA LEU A 382 -16.15 -7.72 1.87
C LEU A 382 -14.61 -7.65 1.86
N ILE A 383 -14.03 -6.47 2.17
CA ILE A 383 -12.58 -6.30 2.27
C ILE A 383 -12.04 -6.95 3.55
N ARG A 384 -12.76 -6.85 4.67
CA ARG A 384 -12.32 -7.35 5.99
C ARG A 384 -12.37 -8.88 6.06
N ASN A 385 -13.35 -9.50 5.43
CA ASN A 385 -13.58 -10.95 5.46
C ASN A 385 -12.91 -11.70 4.29
N ASP A 386 -12.12 -11.01 3.47
CA ASP A 386 -11.46 -11.58 2.28
C ASP A 386 -12.42 -12.18 1.23
N GLU A 387 -13.68 -11.75 1.25
CA GLU A 387 -14.72 -12.14 0.28
C GLU A 387 -14.60 -11.36 -1.04
N LEU A 388 -13.84 -10.27 -1.04
CA LEU A 388 -13.54 -9.51 -2.25
C LEU A 388 -12.53 -10.27 -3.12
N LYS A 389 -12.91 -10.57 -4.36
CA LYS A 389 -11.99 -11.13 -5.37
C LYS A 389 -10.92 -10.09 -5.75
N ALA A 390 -9.65 -10.49 -5.70
CA ALA A 390 -8.55 -9.68 -6.22
C ALA A 390 -8.65 -9.56 -7.75
N SER A 391 -8.39 -8.36 -8.29
CA SER A 391 -8.25 -8.18 -9.74
C SER A 391 -7.04 -8.96 -10.27
N GLU A 392 -7.10 -9.44 -11.51
CA GLU A 392 -5.98 -10.14 -12.14
C GLU A 392 -4.69 -9.31 -12.09
N ALA A 393 -4.79 -8.00 -12.34
CA ALA A 393 -3.64 -7.11 -12.27
C ALA A 393 -3.07 -6.97 -10.85
N LEU A 394 -3.91 -7.05 -9.81
CA LEU A 394 -3.44 -7.06 -8.42
C LEU A 394 -2.80 -8.40 -8.08
N GLN A 395 -3.38 -9.52 -8.54
CA GLN A 395 -2.79 -10.85 -8.36
C GLN A 395 -1.42 -10.96 -9.02
N GLU A 396 -1.31 -10.53 -10.29
CA GLU A 396 -0.03 -10.51 -11.02
C GLU A 396 1.02 -9.66 -10.32
N ALA A 397 0.62 -8.46 -9.83
CA ALA A 397 1.52 -7.59 -9.09
C ALA A 397 2.00 -8.24 -7.77
N VAL A 398 1.09 -8.91 -7.04
CA VAL A 398 1.45 -9.64 -5.81
C VAL A 398 2.36 -10.83 -6.12
N THR A 399 2.05 -11.64 -7.12
CA THR A 399 2.88 -12.78 -7.54
C THR A 399 4.28 -12.32 -7.92
N LYS A 400 4.39 -11.20 -8.64
CA LYS A 400 5.69 -10.62 -8.99
C LYS A 400 6.49 -10.21 -7.74
N VAL A 401 5.88 -9.49 -6.80
CA VAL A 401 6.54 -9.08 -5.54
C VAL A 401 7.05 -10.30 -4.78
N VAL A 402 6.23 -11.34 -4.63
CA VAL A 402 6.63 -12.58 -3.97
C VAL A 402 7.80 -13.25 -4.71
N SER A 403 7.75 -13.31 -6.04
CA SER A 403 8.82 -13.89 -6.84
C SER A 403 10.15 -13.14 -6.74
N ASP A 404 10.09 -11.80 -6.75
CA ASP A 404 11.26 -10.95 -6.56
C ASP A 404 11.86 -11.12 -5.15
N GLU A 405 11.02 -11.27 -4.11
CA GLU A 405 11.46 -11.51 -2.72
C GLU A 405 12.26 -12.82 -2.59
N PHE A 406 11.71 -13.93 -3.10
CA PHE A 406 12.38 -15.23 -3.09
C PHE A 406 13.68 -15.22 -3.91
N SER A 407 13.67 -14.63 -5.10
CA SER A 407 14.86 -14.51 -5.96
C SER A 407 15.98 -13.73 -5.28
N HIS A 408 15.63 -12.68 -4.55
CA HIS A 408 16.57 -11.92 -3.73
C HIS A 408 17.12 -12.74 -2.56
N ALA A 409 16.29 -13.49 -1.85
CA ALA A 409 16.76 -14.32 -0.75
C ALA A 409 17.72 -15.42 -1.21
N LEU A 410 17.42 -16.07 -2.35
CA LEU A 410 18.32 -17.04 -2.96
C LEU A 410 19.65 -16.39 -3.36
N SER A 411 19.60 -15.25 -4.06
CA SER A 411 20.82 -14.52 -4.47
C SER A 411 21.65 -14.11 -3.25
N HIS A 412 21.01 -13.63 -2.20
CA HIS A 412 21.69 -13.25 -0.97
C HIS A 412 22.35 -14.44 -0.27
N ARG A 413 21.66 -15.59 -0.16
CA ARG A 413 22.26 -16.83 0.37
C ARG A 413 23.52 -17.22 -0.40
N TRP A 414 23.49 -17.11 -1.71
CA TRP A 414 24.68 -17.34 -2.54
C TRP A 414 25.79 -16.31 -2.28
N ALA A 415 25.44 -15.04 -2.08
CA ALA A 415 26.41 -14.00 -1.74
C ALA A 415 27.13 -14.30 -0.42
N ILE A 416 26.39 -14.63 0.65
CA ILE A 416 26.95 -15.05 1.95
C ILE A 416 27.82 -16.28 1.76
N PHE A 417 27.34 -17.30 1.05
CA PHE A 417 28.09 -18.54 0.86
C PHE A 417 29.42 -18.29 0.14
N ILE A 418 29.41 -17.55 -0.96
CA ILE A 418 30.63 -17.21 -1.71
C ILE A 418 31.59 -16.40 -0.82
N HIS A 419 31.07 -15.44 -0.07
CA HIS A 419 31.88 -14.62 0.84
C HIS A 419 32.50 -15.45 1.98
N GLY A 420 31.68 -16.20 2.70
CA GLY A 420 32.09 -16.96 3.88
C GLY A 420 32.91 -18.20 3.56
N LYS A 421 32.54 -18.98 2.53
CA LYS A 421 33.20 -20.26 2.24
C LYS A 421 34.33 -20.15 1.23
N ILE A 422 34.21 -19.27 0.24
CA ILE A 422 35.19 -19.18 -0.84
C ILE A 422 36.17 -18.04 -0.58
N LEU A 423 35.69 -16.79 -0.44
CA LEU A 423 36.55 -15.62 -0.27
C LEU A 423 37.36 -15.69 1.05
N THR A 424 36.73 -16.13 2.14
CA THR A 424 37.44 -16.29 3.42
C THR A 424 38.50 -17.39 3.35
N ARG A 425 38.22 -18.53 2.68
CA ARG A 425 39.22 -19.58 2.47
C ARG A 425 40.36 -19.12 1.55
N LEU A 426 40.08 -18.32 0.52
CA LEU A 426 41.12 -17.71 -0.33
C LEU A 426 42.05 -16.81 0.48
N ALA A 427 41.51 -15.93 1.32
CA ALA A 427 42.30 -15.04 2.18
C ALA A 427 43.12 -15.82 3.22
N ALA A 428 42.53 -16.82 3.86
CA ALA A 428 43.24 -17.67 4.82
C ALA A 428 44.36 -18.49 4.15
N THR A 429 44.11 -19.03 2.94
CA THR A 429 45.15 -19.74 2.18
C THR A 429 46.26 -18.78 1.76
N ALA A 430 45.95 -17.54 1.34
CA ALA A 430 46.97 -16.55 1.02
C ALA A 430 47.96 -16.33 2.19
N LEU A 431 47.45 -16.16 3.41
CA LEU A 431 48.29 -16.01 4.61
C LEU A 431 49.09 -17.29 4.94
N LYS A 432 48.46 -18.46 4.78
CA LYS A 432 49.14 -19.75 4.99
C LYS A 432 50.28 -19.98 3.99
N LEU A 433 50.08 -19.63 2.72
CA LEU A 433 51.11 -19.74 1.69
C LEU A 433 52.29 -18.80 1.98
N GLU A 434 52.00 -17.57 2.43
CA GLU A 434 53.05 -16.63 2.83
C GLU A 434 53.86 -17.14 4.03
N THR A 435 53.18 -17.63 5.07
CA THR A 435 53.82 -18.17 6.27
C THR A 435 54.66 -19.41 5.95
N ALA A 436 54.12 -20.35 5.18
CA ALA A 436 54.83 -21.56 4.78
C ALA A 436 56.01 -21.26 3.86
N SER A 437 55.88 -20.28 2.96
CA SER A 437 56.96 -19.83 2.08
C SER A 437 58.12 -19.21 2.88
N GLN A 438 57.82 -18.35 3.87
CA GLN A 438 58.81 -17.74 4.75
C GLN A 438 59.52 -18.77 5.64
N ALA A 439 58.79 -19.79 6.11
CA ALA A 439 59.32 -20.87 6.94
C ALA A 439 60.05 -21.96 6.12
N GLY A 440 59.99 -21.94 4.79
CA GLY A 440 60.53 -23.00 3.93
C GLY A 440 59.78 -24.34 4.03
N ASP A 441 58.53 -24.34 4.53
CA ASP A 441 57.72 -25.55 4.73
C ASP A 441 56.97 -25.93 3.44
N SER A 442 57.66 -26.68 2.58
CA SER A 442 57.10 -27.19 1.32
C SER A 442 55.88 -28.07 1.50
N GLN A 443 55.77 -28.80 2.61
CA GLN A 443 54.67 -29.74 2.84
C GLN A 443 53.39 -28.98 3.15
N SER A 444 53.44 -28.02 4.08
CA SER A 444 52.30 -27.17 4.41
C SER A 444 51.88 -26.31 3.22
N PHE A 445 52.84 -25.79 2.44
CA PHE A 445 52.56 -25.02 1.23
C PHE A 445 51.76 -25.83 0.21
N ASN A 446 52.27 -26.99 -0.19
CA ASN A 446 51.61 -27.85 -1.19
C ASN A 446 50.23 -28.33 -0.71
N THR A 447 50.11 -28.71 0.56
CA THR A 447 48.83 -29.13 1.15
C THR A 447 47.80 -28.00 1.09
N ALA A 448 48.19 -26.76 1.38
CA ALA A 448 47.31 -25.60 1.31
C ALA A 448 46.87 -25.31 -0.13
N VAL A 449 47.77 -25.38 -1.11
CA VAL A 449 47.44 -25.22 -2.54
C VAL A 449 46.49 -26.33 -3.00
N ASP A 450 46.79 -27.60 -2.71
CA ASP A 450 45.96 -28.74 -3.14
C ASP A 450 44.56 -28.68 -2.52
N SER A 451 44.45 -28.30 -1.25
CA SER A 451 43.16 -28.06 -0.58
C SER A 451 42.35 -26.96 -1.27
N LEU A 452 43.00 -25.86 -1.66
CA LEU A 452 42.35 -24.77 -2.39
C LEU A 452 41.89 -25.20 -3.79
N LEU A 453 42.73 -25.89 -4.55
CA LEU A 453 42.38 -26.37 -5.89
C LEU A 453 41.20 -27.35 -5.84
N ASN A 454 41.12 -28.18 -4.80
CA ASN A 454 39.98 -29.06 -4.57
C ASN A 454 38.69 -28.30 -4.26
N LEU A 455 38.75 -27.23 -3.47
CA LEU A 455 37.60 -26.34 -3.25
C LEU A 455 37.13 -25.70 -4.56
N LEU A 456 38.04 -25.19 -5.37
CA LEU A 456 37.69 -24.49 -6.62
C LEU A 456 37.13 -25.44 -7.70
N LYS A 457 37.43 -26.75 -7.63
CA LYS A 457 36.82 -27.76 -8.52
C LYS A 457 35.35 -28.01 -8.23
N ASN A 458 34.94 -27.92 -6.96
CA ASN A 458 33.57 -28.19 -6.51
C ASN A 458 33.07 -27.06 -5.60
N PRO A 459 32.92 -25.82 -6.13
CA PRO A 459 32.73 -24.63 -5.31
C PRO A 459 31.38 -24.58 -4.60
N ASP A 460 30.37 -25.31 -5.06
CA ASP A 460 29.01 -25.34 -4.51
C ASP A 460 28.69 -26.60 -3.68
N ALA A 461 29.65 -27.51 -3.49
CA ALA A 461 29.43 -28.78 -2.79
C ALA A 461 28.92 -28.62 -1.35
N GLU A 462 29.27 -27.52 -0.68
CA GLU A 462 28.81 -27.19 0.68
C GLU A 462 27.58 -26.25 0.71
N PHE A 463 27.03 -25.83 -0.44
CA PHE A 463 25.92 -24.87 -0.49
C PHE A 463 24.58 -25.48 -0.03
N GLU A 464 24.28 -26.69 -0.53
CA GLU A 464 23.14 -27.49 -0.08
C GLU A 464 23.61 -28.46 1.00
N GLN A 465 23.55 -28.00 2.26
CA GLN A 465 23.85 -28.86 3.41
C GLN A 465 22.75 -29.92 3.59
N LYS A 466 23.13 -31.10 4.08
CA LYS A 466 22.16 -32.15 4.42
C LYS A 466 21.19 -31.61 5.48
N ILE A 467 19.90 -31.87 5.30
CA ILE A 467 18.86 -31.54 6.28
C ILE A 467 19.29 -32.08 7.65
N THR A 468 19.48 -31.17 8.60
CA THR A 468 19.83 -31.42 10.00
C THR A 468 18.57 -31.47 10.86
N VAL A 469 18.73 -31.91 12.09
CA VAL A 469 17.65 -31.88 13.09
C VAL A 469 17.59 -30.48 13.70
N LEU A 470 16.39 -30.00 14.03
CA LEU A 470 16.15 -28.64 14.53
C LEU A 470 17.11 -28.22 15.65
N GLU A 471 17.27 -29.04 16.68
CA GLU A 471 18.14 -28.71 17.82
C GLU A 471 19.60 -28.49 17.38
N THR A 472 20.10 -29.31 16.44
CA THR A 472 21.47 -29.17 15.92
C THR A 472 21.61 -27.91 15.09
N GLU A 473 20.64 -27.60 14.23
CA GLU A 473 20.66 -26.37 13.42
C GLU A 473 20.68 -25.13 14.31
N VAL A 474 19.74 -25.02 15.26
CA VAL A 474 19.64 -23.86 16.15
C VAL A 474 20.93 -23.65 16.95
N ASN A 475 21.47 -24.71 17.57
CA ASN A 475 22.70 -24.59 18.33
C ASN A 475 23.87 -24.12 17.45
N SER A 476 24.02 -24.68 16.24
CA SER A 476 25.10 -24.28 15.32
C SER A 476 25.05 -22.80 14.91
N ARG A 477 23.85 -22.18 14.91
CA ARG A 477 23.65 -20.76 14.61
C ARG A 477 23.94 -19.85 15.81
N LEU A 478 23.80 -20.39 17.02
CA LEU A 478 24.08 -19.67 18.26
C LEU A 478 25.55 -19.76 18.68
N ASP A 479 26.25 -20.84 18.31
CA ASP A 479 27.66 -21.08 18.68
C ASP A 479 28.59 -19.87 18.46
N PRO A 480 28.53 -19.12 17.34
CA PRO A 480 29.41 -17.96 17.13
C PRO A 480 29.18 -16.80 18.10
N TRP A 481 28.04 -16.77 18.78
CA TRP A 481 27.63 -15.70 19.70
C TRP A 481 27.91 -16.02 21.17
N LEU A 482 28.36 -17.25 21.47
CA LEU A 482 28.71 -17.66 22.82
C LEU A 482 29.82 -16.78 23.39
N GLY A 483 29.60 -16.25 24.59
CA GLY A 483 30.50 -15.32 25.26
C GLY A 483 30.38 -13.86 24.80
N LEU A 484 29.65 -13.60 23.71
CA LEU A 484 29.31 -12.25 23.24
C LEU A 484 27.90 -11.82 23.66
N LEU A 485 26.98 -12.78 23.77
CA LEU A 485 25.58 -12.57 24.14
C LEU A 485 25.10 -13.74 25.03
N ASP A 486 24.39 -13.43 26.13
CA ASP A 486 23.76 -14.45 26.98
C ASP A 486 22.43 -14.91 26.35
N VAL A 487 22.39 -16.13 25.80
CA VAL A 487 21.20 -16.68 25.12
C VAL A 487 20.58 -17.81 25.97
N ASP A 488 19.40 -17.56 26.55
CA ASP A 488 18.58 -18.59 27.20
C ASP A 488 17.69 -19.26 26.15
N LEU A 489 18.14 -20.39 25.61
CA LEU A 489 17.43 -21.18 24.60
C LEU A 489 16.51 -22.23 25.24
N HIS A 490 15.26 -22.26 24.80
CA HIS A 490 14.34 -23.36 25.03
C HIS A 490 13.67 -23.79 23.73
N ILE A 491 13.69 -25.10 23.48
CA ILE A 491 13.02 -25.76 22.36
C ILE A 491 12.09 -26.81 22.94
N ASP A 492 10.81 -26.78 22.56
CA ASP A 492 9.85 -27.81 22.94
C ASP A 492 10.37 -29.21 22.58
N GLN A 493 10.20 -30.18 23.49
CA GLN A 493 10.79 -31.50 23.35
C GLN A 493 10.34 -32.22 22.06
N GLU A 494 9.10 -32.00 21.61
CA GLU A 494 8.55 -32.54 20.35
C GLU A 494 9.21 -31.96 19.09
N LEU A 495 9.76 -30.74 19.18
CA LEU A 495 10.35 -30.04 18.05
C LEU A 495 11.82 -30.37 17.86
N LYS A 496 12.52 -30.80 18.92
CA LYS A 496 13.97 -31.06 18.89
C LYS A 496 14.39 -32.03 17.81
N SER A 497 13.55 -33.04 17.52
CA SER A 497 13.80 -34.09 16.51
C SER A 497 13.26 -33.79 15.11
N VAL A 498 12.63 -32.62 14.89
CA VAL A 498 12.05 -32.28 13.58
C VAL A 498 13.16 -32.14 12.55
N ARG A 499 12.93 -32.76 11.38
CA ARG A 499 13.88 -32.79 10.27
C ARG A 499 13.15 -32.52 8.95
N ASN A 500 13.25 -31.30 8.44
CA ASN A 500 12.72 -30.96 7.12
C ASN A 500 13.50 -29.80 6.49
N GLU A 501 13.20 -29.47 5.23
CA GLU A 501 13.85 -28.39 4.47
C GLU A 501 13.73 -27.02 5.14
N ARG A 502 12.68 -26.82 5.96
CA ARG A 502 12.38 -25.56 6.65
C ARG A 502 13.18 -25.35 7.93
N VAL A 503 13.82 -26.39 8.48
CA VAL A 503 14.71 -26.27 9.64
C VAL A 503 15.83 -25.26 9.37
N ARG A 504 16.38 -25.25 8.16
CA ARG A 504 17.41 -24.29 7.76
C ARG A 504 16.91 -22.84 7.74
N GLU A 505 15.71 -22.61 7.20
CA GLU A 505 15.09 -21.27 7.19
C GLU A 505 14.87 -20.76 8.62
N LEU A 506 14.51 -21.65 9.55
CA LEU A 506 14.38 -21.31 10.97
C LEU A 506 15.75 -20.94 11.57
N GLY A 507 16.81 -21.68 11.22
CA GLY A 507 18.19 -21.33 11.60
C GLY A 507 18.60 -19.94 11.11
N GLU A 508 18.31 -19.61 9.85
CA GLU A 508 18.57 -18.29 9.26
C GLU A 508 17.78 -17.17 9.98
N VAL A 509 16.52 -17.44 10.36
CA VAL A 509 15.72 -16.50 11.17
C VAL A 509 16.35 -16.25 12.53
N ILE A 510 16.78 -17.30 13.23
CA ILE A 510 17.39 -17.16 14.56
C ILE A 510 18.71 -16.40 14.47
N GLU A 511 19.57 -16.72 13.51
CA GLU A 511 20.83 -16.02 13.28
C GLU A 511 20.60 -14.51 13.06
N GLU A 512 19.60 -14.17 12.24
CA GLU A 512 19.25 -12.78 11.94
C GLU A 512 18.61 -12.07 13.15
N ILE A 513 17.78 -12.75 13.96
CA ILE A 513 17.23 -12.18 15.21
C ILE A 513 18.39 -11.82 16.15
N ILE A 514 19.29 -12.77 16.42
CA ILE A 514 20.40 -12.61 17.35
C ILE A 514 21.36 -11.51 16.88
N SER A 515 21.73 -11.54 15.59
CA SER A 515 22.55 -10.51 14.96
C SER A 515 21.91 -9.12 15.09
N ASN A 516 20.60 -9.00 14.88
CA ASN A 516 19.90 -7.71 15.01
C ASN A 516 19.82 -7.22 16.45
N SER A 517 19.47 -8.09 17.41
CA SER A 517 19.44 -7.76 18.84
C SER A 517 20.79 -7.24 19.32
N MET A 518 21.89 -7.88 18.91
CA MET A 518 23.23 -7.43 19.29
C MET A 518 23.68 -6.17 18.53
N ARG A 519 23.61 -6.18 17.20
CA ARG A 519 24.20 -5.14 16.35
C ARG A 519 23.44 -3.82 16.45
N HIS A 520 22.12 -3.89 16.34
CA HIS A 520 21.23 -2.72 16.31
C HIS A 520 20.62 -2.45 17.68
N GLY A 521 20.19 -3.48 18.39
CA GLY A 521 19.60 -3.35 19.71
C GLY A 521 20.62 -3.08 20.84
N LYS A 522 21.89 -3.48 20.65
CA LYS A 522 22.93 -3.51 21.69
C LYS A 522 22.53 -4.34 22.91
N ALA A 523 21.75 -5.40 22.68
CA ALA A 523 21.36 -6.36 23.71
C ALA A 523 22.58 -7.10 24.28
N GLN A 524 22.50 -7.44 25.56
CA GLN A 524 23.43 -8.33 26.27
C GLN A 524 22.80 -9.68 26.56
N LYS A 525 21.48 -9.76 26.60
CA LYS A 525 20.73 -10.97 26.89
C LYS A 525 19.55 -11.16 25.94
N VAL A 526 19.35 -12.39 25.50
CA VAL A 526 18.18 -12.80 24.70
C VAL A 526 17.57 -14.06 25.30
N ASN A 527 16.28 -14.02 25.59
CA ASN A 527 15.47 -15.20 25.88
C ASN A 527 14.86 -15.71 24.57
N LEU A 528 15.24 -16.91 24.13
CA LEU A 528 14.79 -17.49 22.87
C LEU A 528 13.96 -18.75 23.14
N ARG A 529 12.68 -18.71 22.75
CA ARG A 529 11.72 -19.82 22.87
C ARG A 529 11.28 -20.28 21.48
N VAL A 530 11.43 -21.57 21.19
CA VAL A 530 10.94 -22.24 19.98
C VAL A 530 9.87 -23.25 20.40
N MET A 531 8.61 -22.90 20.15
CA MET A 531 7.45 -23.62 20.67
C MET A 531 6.51 -24.08 19.55
N LYS A 532 5.78 -25.15 19.79
CA LYS A 532 4.73 -25.63 18.87
C LYS A 532 3.52 -24.69 18.95
N SER A 533 2.94 -24.35 17.80
CA SER A 533 1.79 -23.44 17.69
C SER A 533 0.67 -24.10 16.88
N GLY A 534 0.06 -25.16 17.41
CA GLY A 534 -0.89 -25.99 16.68
C GLY A 534 -0.21 -27.14 15.92
N ASP A 535 -0.93 -27.81 15.03
CA ASP A 535 -0.45 -29.08 14.45
C ASP A 535 0.65 -28.94 13.39
N LYS A 536 0.74 -27.77 12.73
CA LYS A 536 1.62 -27.54 11.58
C LYS A 536 2.45 -26.27 11.66
N ASP A 537 2.43 -25.56 12.79
CA ASP A 537 3.15 -24.31 12.95
C ASP A 537 4.11 -24.38 14.15
N ILE A 538 5.25 -23.70 14.00
CA ILE A 538 6.17 -23.37 15.09
C ILE A 538 6.12 -21.86 15.31
N GLN A 539 6.19 -21.46 16.57
CA GLN A 539 6.36 -20.08 17.00
C GLN A 539 7.75 -19.87 17.62
N ILE A 540 8.42 -18.81 17.17
CA ILE A 540 9.67 -18.31 17.73
C ILE A 540 9.34 -17.03 18.48
N ILE A 541 9.70 -16.99 19.76
CA ILE A 541 9.63 -15.78 20.59
C ILE A 541 11.04 -15.47 21.06
N ALA A 542 11.53 -14.28 20.71
CA ALA A 542 12.78 -13.76 21.22
C ALA A 542 12.50 -12.48 22.01
N THR A 543 12.92 -12.45 23.28
CA THR A 543 12.83 -11.26 24.12
C THR A 543 14.23 -10.83 24.51
N ASP A 544 14.62 -9.64 24.07
CA ASP A 544 15.93 -9.07 24.34
C ASP A 544 15.88 -7.89 25.31
N ASP A 545 17.03 -7.55 25.88
CA ASP A 545 17.24 -6.36 26.72
C ASP A 545 17.79 -5.17 25.91
N ALA A 546 17.47 -5.07 24.62
CA ALA A 546 18.02 -4.06 23.74
C ALA A 546 17.79 -2.64 24.28
N ALA A 547 18.87 -1.85 24.39
CA ALA A 547 18.78 -0.45 24.83
C ALA A 547 18.16 0.46 23.76
N ILE A 548 18.28 0.11 22.48
CA ILE A 548 17.82 0.92 21.35
C ILE A 548 16.50 0.37 20.83
N ALA A 549 15.46 1.23 20.82
CA ALA A 549 14.16 0.86 20.27
C ALA A 549 14.19 0.73 18.74
N PRO A 550 13.44 -0.21 18.15
CA PRO A 550 13.29 -0.29 16.71
C PRO A 550 12.61 0.98 16.16
N PRO A 551 12.95 1.42 14.93
CA PRO A 551 12.40 2.64 14.35
C PRO A 551 10.88 2.54 14.15
N GLU A 552 10.14 3.59 14.52
CA GLU A 552 8.66 3.67 14.40
C GLU A 552 8.16 3.53 12.95
N PHE A 553 9.00 3.89 11.96
CA PHE A 553 8.70 3.79 10.53
C PHE A 553 9.82 3.08 9.77
N GLN A 554 9.61 1.82 9.41
CA GLN A 554 10.46 1.11 8.44
C GLN A 554 10.12 1.57 7.02
N GLY A 555 10.73 2.66 6.57
CA GLY A 555 10.59 3.14 5.17
C GLY A 555 11.28 2.22 4.14
N ARG A 556 12.15 1.31 4.59
CA ARG A 556 12.86 0.33 3.75
C ARG A 556 12.95 -1.00 4.50
N TYR A 557 12.51 -2.07 3.87
CA TYR A 557 12.76 -3.42 4.36
C TYR A 557 14.16 -3.85 3.91
N GLY A 558 15.06 -3.97 4.89
CA GLY A 558 16.36 -4.57 4.70
C GLY A 558 16.25 -6.08 4.49
N LEU A 559 17.39 -6.72 4.26
CA LEU A 559 17.49 -8.16 4.08
C LEU A 559 16.83 -8.94 5.22
N GLY A 560 17.13 -8.61 6.49
CA GLY A 560 16.60 -9.34 7.64
C GLY A 560 15.08 -9.40 7.65
N THR A 561 14.43 -8.28 7.31
CA THR A 561 12.97 -8.25 7.19
C THR A 561 12.45 -9.14 6.05
N ARG A 562 13.19 -9.28 4.95
CA ARG A 562 12.84 -10.20 3.86
C ARG A 562 12.99 -11.66 4.30
N ILE A 563 14.05 -12.00 5.04
CA ILE A 563 14.22 -13.33 5.64
C ILE A 563 13.03 -13.65 6.55
N PHE A 564 12.65 -12.73 7.44
CA PHE A 564 11.48 -12.93 8.31
C PHE A 564 10.19 -13.09 7.52
N ASN A 565 9.96 -12.27 6.49
CA ASN A 565 8.78 -12.37 5.62
C ASN A 565 8.71 -13.70 4.88
N LEU A 566 9.85 -14.19 4.38
CA LEU A 566 9.92 -15.46 3.68
C LEU A 566 9.79 -16.63 4.64
N ALA A 567 10.44 -16.66 5.80
CA ALA A 567 10.26 -17.78 6.72
C ALA A 567 8.85 -17.82 7.32
N SER A 568 8.25 -16.68 7.66
CA SER A 568 6.96 -16.65 8.38
C SER A 568 5.72 -16.53 7.48
N ASP A 569 5.92 -16.43 6.18
CA ASP A 569 4.93 -15.92 5.22
C ASP A 569 4.52 -14.46 5.50
N GLY A 570 5.16 -13.75 6.43
CA GLY A 570 4.77 -12.42 6.91
C GLY A 570 4.06 -12.44 8.26
N ARG A 571 3.95 -13.62 8.91
CA ARG A 571 3.41 -13.79 10.27
C ARG A 571 4.47 -13.53 11.33
N TRP A 572 4.98 -12.30 11.37
CA TRP A 572 5.91 -11.88 12.40
C TRP A 572 5.59 -10.46 12.90
N SER A 573 6.06 -10.13 14.08
CA SER A 573 5.89 -8.82 14.71
C SER A 573 7.07 -8.50 15.60
N ILE A 574 7.40 -7.22 15.69
CA ILE A 574 8.38 -6.69 16.64
C ILE A 574 7.69 -5.61 17.47
N THR A 575 7.80 -5.70 18.79
CA THR A 575 7.18 -4.73 19.72
C THR A 575 8.16 -4.37 20.83
N ARG A 576 8.07 -3.13 21.31
CA ARG A 576 8.80 -2.71 22.51
C ARG A 576 8.03 -3.18 23.73
N VAL A 577 8.69 -3.92 24.62
CA VAL A 577 8.09 -4.42 25.86
C VAL A 577 8.99 -3.97 27.01
N GLU A 578 8.48 -3.06 27.83
CA GLU A 578 9.24 -2.44 28.93
C GLU A 578 10.58 -1.83 28.45
N SER A 579 11.71 -2.28 29.01
CA SER A 579 13.07 -1.86 28.62
C SER A 579 13.67 -2.71 27.50
N GLY A 580 12.94 -3.66 26.94
CA GLY A 580 13.43 -4.63 25.96
C GLY A 580 12.62 -4.66 24.66
N THR A 581 12.97 -5.59 23.77
CA THR A 581 12.26 -5.82 22.51
C THR A 581 11.77 -7.25 22.45
N GLU A 582 10.50 -7.43 22.07
CA GLU A 582 9.92 -8.73 21.80
C GLU A 582 9.73 -8.91 20.29
N PHE A 583 10.36 -9.95 19.76
CA PHE A 583 10.16 -10.43 18.40
C PHE A 583 9.37 -11.74 18.43
N LYS A 584 8.29 -11.80 17.66
CA LYS A 584 7.45 -13.00 17.50
C LYS A 584 7.39 -13.36 16.03
N LEU A 585 7.59 -14.63 15.71
CA LEU A 585 7.48 -15.17 14.36
C LEU A 585 6.77 -16.52 14.38
N THR A 586 5.82 -16.72 13.48
CA THR A 586 5.12 -18.00 13.31
C THR A 586 5.35 -18.52 11.89
N MET A 587 5.78 -19.77 11.77
CA MET A 587 6.05 -20.41 10.47
C MET A 587 5.50 -21.83 10.43
N ALA A 588 5.03 -22.23 9.25
CA ALA A 588 4.52 -23.57 9.03
C ALA A 588 5.68 -24.57 8.93
N ILE A 589 5.65 -25.64 9.70
CA ILE A 589 6.59 -26.75 9.56
C ILE A 589 5.75 -28.00 9.23
N GLU A 590 5.97 -28.58 8.05
CA GLU A 590 5.40 -29.90 7.77
C GLU A 590 6.24 -30.93 8.54
N GLN A 591 5.60 -31.65 9.46
CA GLN A 591 6.22 -32.73 10.23
C GLN A 591 6.53 -33.93 9.34
#